data_AF-A0A7G2CX56-F1
#
_entry.id   AF-A0A7G2CX56-F1
#
_cell.length_a   1.000
_cell.length_b   1.000
_cell.length_c   1.000
_cell.angle_alpha   90.00
_cell.angle_beta   90.00
_cell.angle_gamma   90.00
#
_symmetry.space_group_name_H-M   'P 1'
#
loop_
_entity.id
_entity.type
_entity.pdbx_description
1 polymer ?
#
loop_
_entity_poly.entity_id
_entity_poly.type
_entity_poly.pdbx_seq_one_letter_code
_entity_poly.pdbx_strand_id
1 'polypeptide(L)'
;MHETRIRRARKLLAWTGALCLAASMSACAPASPVQPIATSIDDLQAEATVENFFELLEDGDARSAALMTDLDVDIDADEALLLADEVYSSVDSRPELVEVTRAETVADGAQVQVRYQVGDDTRDETMHLVRIPKEGTVPEHRLVHLSSETVGVDMSGAERLPDGTEYRINGVDVTAAIVAAVQNASATGGAPRVLAFGGSYPIDVVVPGGDGFTDTFLLEVPTFVGGDSAGEGFADFVRQHGF
;
A
#
# COMPACT_ATOMS: atom_id res chain seq x y z
N MET A 1 -26.62 -37.08 54.86
CA MET A 1 -28.09 -37.26 54.75
C MET A 1 -28.38 -38.01 53.46
N HIS A 2 -29.08 -39.14 53.60
CA HIS A 2 -29.81 -39.99 52.64
C HIS A 2 -29.35 -40.04 51.17
N GLU A 3 -28.80 -41.16 50.66
CA GLU A 3 -29.46 -42.44 50.33
C GLU A 3 -30.83 -42.32 49.64
N THR A 4 -30.94 -42.76 48.37
CA THR A 4 -31.85 -43.86 47.92
C THR A 4 -31.67 -44.16 46.41
N ARG A 5 -31.06 -45.31 46.04
CA ARG A 5 -31.68 -46.60 45.62
C ARG A 5 -32.29 -46.59 44.21
N ILE A 6 -31.66 -47.19 43.20
CA ILE A 6 -31.64 -48.64 42.82
C ILE A 6 -33.03 -49.25 42.54
N ARG A 7 -33.21 -49.78 41.31
CA ARG A 7 -33.84 -51.07 40.93
C ARG A 7 -33.73 -51.24 39.39
N ARG A 8 -32.83 -52.05 38.82
CA ARG A 8 -32.87 -53.53 38.60
C ARG A 8 -34.23 -54.10 38.15
N ALA A 9 -34.30 -54.58 36.90
CA ALA A 9 -34.68 -55.96 36.50
C ALA A 9 -34.65 -56.08 34.95
N ARG A 10 -33.73 -56.80 34.30
CA ARG A 10 -33.63 -58.26 34.03
C ARG A 10 -34.71 -58.86 33.12
N LYS A 11 -34.29 -59.35 31.93
CA LYS A 11 -34.59 -60.64 31.23
C LYS A 11 -34.02 -60.54 29.80
N LEU A 12 -32.88 -61.12 29.41
CA LEU A 12 -32.57 -62.53 29.05
C LEU A 12 -33.56 -63.19 28.08
N LEU A 13 -33.08 -63.50 26.86
CA LEU A 13 -33.33 -64.65 25.96
C LEU A 13 -32.86 -64.22 24.53
N ALA A 14 -31.63 -64.50 24.09
CA ALA A 14 -31.12 -65.73 23.48
C ALA A 14 -31.89 -66.17 22.22
N TRP A 15 -31.26 -66.09 21.03
CA TRP A 15 -30.95 -67.21 20.12
C TRP A 15 -30.42 -66.72 18.75
N THR A 16 -29.19 -67.14 18.44
CA THR A 16 -28.63 -67.59 17.15
C THR A 16 -29.30 -67.23 15.83
N GLY A 17 -28.49 -66.72 14.89
CA GLY A 17 -28.68 -67.02 13.47
C GLY A 17 -27.95 -66.10 12.48
N ALA A 18 -27.07 -66.72 11.68
CA ALA A 18 -26.62 -66.29 10.35
C ALA A 18 -25.61 -65.12 10.23
N LEU A 19 -24.35 -65.53 10.11
CA LEU A 19 -23.46 -65.23 8.97
C LEU A 19 -24.02 -64.20 7.95
N CYS A 20 -23.37 -63.04 7.88
CA CYS A 20 -23.15 -62.31 6.63
C CYS A 20 -21.87 -61.48 6.78
N LEU A 21 -20.76 -62.03 6.30
CA LEU A 21 -19.54 -61.28 6.00
C LEU A 21 -19.85 -60.32 4.85
N ALA A 22 -20.25 -59.10 5.18
CA ALA A 22 -20.18 -57.99 4.23
C ALA A 22 -18.79 -57.36 4.40
N ALA A 23 -17.88 -57.68 3.49
CA ALA A 23 -16.67 -56.92 3.30
C ALA A 23 -17.07 -55.52 2.80
N SER A 24 -17.33 -54.59 3.73
CA SER A 24 -17.31 -53.17 3.41
C SER A 24 -15.85 -52.81 3.13
N MET A 25 -15.48 -52.82 1.86
CA MET A 25 -14.28 -52.11 1.44
C MET A 25 -14.50 -50.66 1.83
N SER A 26 -13.85 -50.23 2.91
CA SER A 26 -13.50 -48.83 3.09
C SER A 26 -12.66 -48.44 1.89
N ALA A 27 -13.34 -47.95 0.86
CA ALA A 27 -12.69 -47.12 -0.12
C ALA A 27 -12.17 -45.91 0.65
N CYS A 28 -10.89 -45.94 1.02
CA CYS A 28 -10.12 -44.73 1.15
C CYS A 28 -10.33 -43.97 -0.16
N ALA A 29 -11.18 -42.95 -0.14
CA ALA A 29 -11.07 -41.92 -1.16
C ALA A 29 -9.61 -41.46 -1.09
N PRO A 30 -8.82 -41.56 -2.17
CA PRO A 30 -7.52 -40.92 -2.16
C PRO A 30 -7.80 -39.46 -1.84
N ALA A 31 -7.10 -38.91 -0.85
CA ALA A 31 -7.02 -37.47 -0.69
C ALA A 31 -6.71 -36.92 -2.09
N SER A 32 -7.58 -36.05 -2.61
CA SER A 32 -7.34 -35.42 -3.90
C SER A 32 -5.89 -34.94 -3.90
N PRO A 33 -5.07 -35.29 -4.91
CA PRO A 33 -3.73 -34.75 -4.97
C PRO A 33 -3.87 -33.23 -4.91
N VAL A 34 -3.16 -32.61 -3.98
CA VAL A 34 -2.97 -31.15 -3.97
C VAL A 34 -2.37 -30.86 -5.35
N GLN A 35 -3.20 -30.37 -6.27
CA GLN A 35 -2.69 -29.93 -7.55
C GLN A 35 -1.76 -28.76 -7.22
N PRO A 36 -0.48 -28.79 -7.62
CA PRO A 36 0.30 -27.58 -7.57
C PRO A 36 -0.49 -26.54 -8.36
N ILE A 37 -0.77 -25.39 -7.74
CA ILE A 37 -1.24 -24.23 -8.49
C ILE A 37 -0.10 -23.95 -9.45
N ALA A 38 -0.29 -24.30 -10.72
CA ALA A 38 0.69 -23.99 -11.74
C ALA A 38 0.60 -22.47 -11.95
N THR A 39 1.38 -21.71 -11.18
CA THR A 39 1.50 -20.26 -11.38
C THR A 39 1.95 -20.03 -12.80
N SER A 40 1.21 -19.21 -13.55
CA SER A 40 1.56 -18.96 -14.95
C SER A 40 2.82 -18.09 -15.04
N ILE A 41 3.53 -18.16 -16.17
CA ILE A 41 4.69 -17.29 -16.39
C ILE A 41 4.27 -15.81 -16.35
N ASP A 42 3.08 -15.48 -16.83
CA ASP A 42 2.54 -14.12 -16.79
C ASP A 42 2.30 -13.64 -15.36
N ASP A 43 1.80 -14.52 -14.48
CA ASP A 43 1.61 -14.21 -13.07
C ASP A 43 2.97 -14.00 -12.39
N LEU A 44 3.96 -14.86 -12.63
CA LEU A 44 5.32 -14.68 -12.09
C LEU A 44 5.97 -13.36 -12.55
N GLN A 45 5.68 -12.90 -13.78
CA GLN A 45 6.15 -11.60 -14.25
C GLN A 45 5.44 -10.44 -13.53
N ALA A 46 4.15 -10.58 -13.23
CA ALA A 46 3.41 -9.58 -12.45
C ALA A 46 3.94 -9.50 -11.00
N GLU A 47 4.25 -10.65 -10.38
CA GLU A 47 4.91 -10.70 -9.06
C GLU A 47 6.25 -9.98 -9.11
N ALA A 48 7.11 -10.32 -10.08
CA ALA A 48 8.44 -9.70 -10.23
C ALA A 48 8.37 -8.17 -10.50
N THR A 49 7.35 -7.69 -11.23
CA THR A 49 7.13 -6.24 -11.40
C THR A 49 6.86 -5.57 -10.06
N VAL A 50 6.03 -6.17 -9.20
CA VAL A 50 5.69 -5.60 -7.90
C VAL A 50 6.86 -5.70 -6.92
N GLU A 51 7.56 -6.83 -6.89
CA GLU A 51 8.79 -7.00 -6.08
C GLU A 51 9.82 -5.93 -6.44
N ASN A 52 10.14 -5.77 -7.73
CA ASN A 52 11.10 -4.77 -8.18
C ASN A 52 10.64 -3.33 -7.87
N PHE A 53 9.33 -3.05 -7.91
CA PHE A 53 8.83 -1.72 -7.53
C PHE A 53 9.09 -1.43 -6.04
N PHE A 54 8.81 -2.37 -5.13
CA PHE A 54 9.08 -2.19 -3.71
C PHE A 54 10.58 -2.17 -3.38
N GLU A 55 11.41 -2.96 -4.07
CA GLU A 55 12.87 -2.89 -3.92
C GLU A 55 13.39 -1.47 -4.20
N LEU A 56 12.89 -0.82 -5.26
CA LEU A 56 13.26 0.57 -5.57
C LEU A 56 12.78 1.56 -4.50
N LEU A 57 11.59 1.35 -3.93
CA LEU A 57 11.10 2.17 -2.82
C LEU A 57 11.97 2.00 -1.57
N GLU A 58 12.33 0.77 -1.21
CA GLU A 58 13.19 0.45 -0.08
C GLU A 58 14.59 1.09 -0.24
N ASP A 59 15.17 1.00 -1.44
CA ASP A 59 16.46 1.58 -1.81
C ASP A 59 16.43 3.12 -1.88
N GLY A 60 15.25 3.73 -1.86
CA GLY A 60 15.07 5.18 -1.99
C GLY A 60 15.26 5.71 -3.42
N ASP A 61 15.21 4.83 -4.43
CA ASP A 61 15.25 5.17 -5.86
C ASP A 61 13.84 5.51 -6.35
N ALA A 62 13.34 6.66 -5.90
CA ALA A 62 12.00 7.15 -6.24
C ALA A 62 11.85 7.38 -7.74
N ARG A 63 12.89 7.84 -8.42
CA ARG A 63 12.88 8.09 -9.86
C ARG A 63 12.60 6.81 -10.63
N SER A 64 13.34 5.74 -10.36
CA SER A 64 13.11 4.46 -11.03
C SER A 64 11.76 3.86 -10.62
N ALA A 65 11.36 3.99 -9.35
CA ALA A 65 10.05 3.53 -8.89
C ALA A 65 8.91 4.24 -9.63
N ALA A 66 8.98 5.56 -9.81
CA ALA A 66 7.99 6.35 -10.54
C ALA A 66 7.90 5.92 -12.02
N LEU A 67 9.02 5.60 -12.66
CA LEU A 67 9.04 5.09 -14.05
C LEU A 67 8.42 3.70 -14.21
N MET A 68 8.21 2.97 -13.11
CA MET A 68 7.47 1.71 -13.10
C MET A 68 5.96 1.89 -12.92
N THR A 69 5.48 3.12 -12.82
CA THR A 69 4.06 3.46 -12.66
C THR A 69 3.47 4.02 -13.94
N ASP A 70 2.15 4.03 -14.05
CA ASP A 70 1.44 4.72 -15.14
C ASP A 70 1.12 6.19 -14.81
N LEU A 71 1.78 6.75 -13.79
CA LEU A 71 1.58 8.14 -13.37
C LEU A 71 2.10 9.10 -14.47
N ASP A 72 1.20 9.90 -15.03
CA ASP A 72 1.52 10.91 -16.05
C ASP A 72 2.03 12.20 -15.38
N VAL A 73 3.24 12.14 -14.82
CA VAL A 73 3.90 13.25 -14.13
C VAL A 73 5.31 13.43 -14.66
N ASP A 74 5.68 14.68 -14.92
CA ASP A 74 7.07 15.03 -15.19
C ASP A 74 7.87 14.99 -13.88
N ILE A 75 8.57 13.88 -13.65
CA ILE A 75 9.36 13.64 -12.43
C ILE A 75 10.55 14.59 -12.27
N ASP A 76 10.94 15.29 -13.34
CA ASP A 76 12.00 16.29 -13.30
C ASP A 76 11.46 17.71 -13.03
N ALA A 77 10.13 17.86 -12.90
CA ALA A 77 9.49 19.13 -12.62
C ALA A 77 9.50 19.47 -11.12
N ASP A 78 9.49 20.76 -10.79
CA ASP A 78 9.51 21.27 -9.41
C ASP A 78 8.30 20.78 -8.60
N GLU A 79 7.19 20.44 -9.26
CA GLU A 79 5.98 19.91 -8.66
C GLU A 79 6.12 18.47 -8.15
N ALA A 80 7.09 17.72 -8.67
CA ALA A 80 7.35 16.32 -8.34
C ALA A 80 8.54 16.13 -7.38
N LEU A 81 9.03 17.19 -6.73
CA LEU A 81 10.25 17.16 -5.90
C LEU A 81 10.24 16.10 -4.78
N LEU A 82 9.07 15.73 -4.24
CA LEU A 82 8.98 14.67 -3.23
C LEU A 82 9.17 13.25 -3.81
N LEU A 83 9.14 13.11 -5.14
CA LEU A 83 9.50 11.91 -5.89
C LEU A 83 10.95 11.94 -6.40
N ALA A 84 11.72 12.98 -6.08
CA ALA A 84 13.14 13.03 -6.42
C ALA A 84 13.96 12.18 -5.43
N ASP A 85 14.96 11.46 -5.94
CA ASP A 85 15.83 10.59 -5.13
C ASP A 85 16.51 11.35 -3.98
N GLU A 86 16.87 12.62 -4.20
CA GLU A 86 17.50 13.47 -3.17
C GLU A 86 16.60 13.65 -1.95
N VAL A 87 15.29 13.81 -2.15
CA VAL A 87 14.31 13.91 -1.06
C VAL A 87 14.03 12.51 -0.52
N TYR A 88 13.62 11.58 -1.39
CA TYR A 88 13.06 10.30 -0.95
C TYR A 88 14.08 9.36 -0.27
N SER A 89 15.34 9.36 -0.72
CA SER A 89 16.38 8.53 -0.08
C SER A 89 16.68 8.91 1.36
N SER A 90 16.28 10.13 1.78
CA SER A 90 16.45 10.65 3.14
C SER A 90 15.23 10.43 4.05
N VAL A 91 14.15 9.88 3.50
CA VAL A 91 12.88 9.64 4.21
C VAL A 91 12.97 8.34 5.00
N ASP A 92 12.50 8.39 6.25
CA ASP A 92 12.36 7.21 7.10
C ASP A 92 11.07 6.44 6.76
N SER A 93 10.94 5.21 7.26
CA SER A 93 9.67 4.45 7.18
C SER A 93 9.20 4.13 5.76
N ARG A 94 10.12 4.03 4.79
CA ARG A 94 9.79 3.70 3.39
C ARG A 94 9.09 2.33 3.28
N PRO A 95 8.28 2.11 2.23
CA PRO A 95 7.54 0.88 2.06
C PRO A 95 8.48 -0.32 1.84
N GLU A 96 8.31 -1.35 2.67
CA GLU A 96 9.04 -2.61 2.56
C GLU A 96 8.05 -3.73 2.22
N LEU A 97 8.33 -4.50 1.16
CA LEU A 97 7.50 -5.63 0.79
C LEU A 97 7.77 -6.81 1.73
N VAL A 98 6.72 -7.29 2.40
CA VAL A 98 6.81 -8.48 3.25
C VAL A 98 6.62 -9.75 2.42
N GLU A 99 5.56 -9.80 1.62
CA GLU A 99 5.30 -10.92 0.71
C GLU A 99 4.34 -10.56 -0.41
N VAL A 100 4.50 -11.24 -1.55
CA VAL A 100 3.47 -11.38 -2.57
C VAL A 100 2.70 -12.67 -2.31
N THR A 101 1.40 -12.56 -2.04
CA THR A 101 0.55 -13.72 -1.72
C THR A 101 0.03 -14.40 -2.98
N ARG A 102 -0.30 -13.60 -4.00
CA ARG A 102 -0.92 -14.08 -5.23
C ARG A 102 -0.85 -13.03 -6.33
N ALA A 103 -0.45 -13.43 -7.53
CA ALA A 103 -0.76 -12.70 -8.76
C ALA A 103 -1.83 -13.41 -9.61
N GLU A 104 -2.62 -12.60 -10.31
CA GLU A 104 -3.58 -13.06 -11.31
C GLU A 104 -3.58 -12.12 -12.52
N THR A 105 -3.15 -12.65 -13.66
CA THR A 105 -3.20 -11.94 -14.95
C THR A 105 -4.63 -11.85 -15.46
N VAL A 106 -5.04 -10.65 -15.84
CA VAL A 106 -6.35 -10.35 -16.42
C VAL A 106 -6.19 -9.71 -17.81
N ALA A 107 -7.30 -9.52 -18.54
CA ALA A 107 -7.24 -9.05 -19.93
C ALA A 107 -6.45 -7.74 -20.11
N ASP A 108 -6.62 -6.80 -19.19
CA ASP A 108 -6.07 -5.44 -19.27
C ASP A 108 -4.82 -5.24 -18.40
N GLY A 109 -4.29 -6.31 -17.78
CA GLY A 109 -3.26 -6.15 -16.75
C GLY A 109 -3.04 -7.35 -15.85
N ALA A 110 -2.80 -7.07 -14.57
CA ALA A 110 -2.75 -8.07 -13.51
C ALA A 110 -3.22 -7.48 -12.17
N GLN A 111 -3.61 -8.36 -11.25
CA GLN A 111 -3.88 -8.02 -9.85
C GLN A 111 -2.90 -8.79 -8.98
N VAL A 112 -2.22 -8.10 -8.07
CA VAL A 112 -1.19 -8.68 -7.21
C VAL A 112 -1.54 -8.36 -5.75
N GLN A 113 -1.81 -9.41 -4.97
CA GLN A 113 -2.06 -9.29 -3.54
C GLN A 113 -0.73 -9.24 -2.81
N VAL A 114 -0.51 -8.15 -2.10
CA VAL A 114 0.74 -7.88 -1.36
C VAL A 114 0.45 -7.66 0.10
N ARG A 115 1.43 -8.03 0.92
CA ARG A 115 1.60 -7.52 2.26
C ARG A 115 2.86 -6.69 2.32
N TYR A 116 2.76 -5.46 2.81
CA TYR A 116 3.90 -4.55 2.94
C TYR A 116 3.82 -3.79 4.25
N GLN A 117 4.94 -3.19 4.66
CA GLN A 117 5.08 -2.36 5.85
C GLN A 117 5.39 -0.92 5.44
N VAL A 118 4.79 0.07 6.12
CA VAL A 118 5.17 1.49 6.05
C VAL A 118 5.20 2.01 7.48
N GLY A 119 6.37 2.45 7.94
CA GLY A 119 6.59 2.74 9.35
C GLY A 119 6.28 1.51 10.23
N ASP A 120 5.44 1.68 11.24
CA ASP A 120 5.03 0.58 12.14
C ASP A 120 3.79 -0.18 11.64
N ASP A 121 3.17 0.27 10.55
CA ASP A 121 1.93 -0.30 10.03
C ASP A 121 2.18 -1.38 8.98
N THR A 122 1.60 -2.56 9.17
CA THR A 122 1.52 -3.60 8.13
C THR A 122 0.18 -3.51 7.40
N ARG A 123 0.22 -3.58 6.06
CA ARG A 123 -0.96 -3.47 5.20
C ARG A 123 -1.05 -4.66 4.26
N ASP A 124 -2.27 -5.13 4.04
CA ASP A 124 -2.62 -6.08 2.98
C ASP A 124 -3.39 -5.31 1.89
N GLU A 125 -2.92 -5.34 0.66
CA GLU A 125 -3.50 -4.58 -0.45
C GLU A 125 -3.48 -5.38 -1.75
N THR A 126 -4.37 -5.02 -2.68
CA THR A 126 -4.33 -5.53 -4.05
C THR A 126 -3.82 -4.43 -4.96
N MET A 127 -2.60 -4.60 -5.46
CA MET A 127 -2.03 -3.74 -6.48
C MET A 127 -2.57 -4.11 -7.85
N HIS A 128 -2.84 -3.10 -8.65
CA HIS A 128 -3.26 -3.25 -10.03
C HIS A 128 -2.09 -2.92 -10.93
N LEU A 129 -1.85 -3.76 -11.93
CA LEU A 129 -0.87 -3.49 -12.99
C LEU A 129 -1.59 -3.25 -14.30
N VAL A 130 -1.22 -2.22 -15.05
CA VAL A 130 -1.72 -1.95 -16.41
C VAL A 130 -0.82 -2.62 -17.43
N ARG A 131 -1.41 -3.30 -18.41
CA ARG A 131 -0.68 -3.88 -19.54
C ARG A 131 -0.31 -2.81 -20.56
N ILE A 132 1.00 -2.68 -20.82
CA ILE A 132 1.52 -1.83 -21.89
C ILE A 132 1.84 -2.71 -23.11
N PRO A 133 1.11 -2.55 -24.22
CA PRO A 133 1.34 -3.38 -25.40
C PRO A 133 2.72 -3.11 -25.99
N LYS A 134 3.26 -4.12 -26.67
CA LYS A 134 4.52 -3.98 -27.41
C LYS A 134 4.47 -2.79 -28.39
N GLU A 135 5.46 -1.91 -28.31
CA GLU A 135 5.65 -0.79 -29.24
C GLU A 135 7.06 -0.79 -29.83
N GLY A 136 7.17 -0.96 -31.14
CA GLY A 136 8.47 -1.00 -31.83
C GLY A 136 9.41 -2.09 -31.27
N THR A 137 10.52 -1.65 -30.68
CA THR A 137 11.52 -2.51 -30.03
C THR A 137 11.28 -2.72 -28.53
N VAL A 138 10.37 -1.96 -27.91
CA VAL A 138 10.03 -2.09 -26.49
C VAL A 138 9.10 -3.29 -26.34
N PRO A 139 9.48 -4.32 -25.56
CA PRO A 139 8.62 -5.48 -25.34
C PRO A 139 7.35 -5.06 -24.57
N GLU A 140 6.34 -5.91 -24.68
CA GLU A 140 5.19 -5.82 -23.77
C GLU A 140 5.65 -5.92 -22.32
N HIS A 141 5.11 -5.04 -21.48
CA HIS A 141 5.43 -4.96 -20.06
C HIS A 141 4.20 -4.50 -19.28
N ARG A 142 4.34 -4.39 -17.96
CA ARG A 142 3.28 -3.92 -17.07
C ARG A 142 3.82 -2.80 -16.19
N LEU A 143 2.96 -1.84 -15.88
CA LEU A 143 3.25 -0.73 -14.95
C LEU A 143 2.30 -0.81 -13.76
N VAL A 144 2.74 -0.38 -12.60
CA VAL A 144 1.90 -0.22 -11.42
C VAL A 144 0.88 0.89 -11.69
N HIS A 145 -0.40 0.56 -11.54
CA HIS A 145 -1.48 1.52 -11.71
C HIS A 145 -1.61 2.39 -10.46
N LEU A 146 -1.47 3.70 -10.62
CA LEU A 146 -1.72 4.68 -9.55
C LEU A 146 -2.92 5.55 -9.89
N SER A 147 -3.90 5.59 -8.98
CA SER A 147 -5.02 6.53 -9.14
C SER A 147 -4.55 7.95 -8.83
N SER A 148 -4.73 8.85 -9.79
CA SER A 148 -4.45 10.29 -9.64
C SER A 148 -5.28 10.97 -8.55
N GLU A 149 -6.39 10.35 -8.12
CA GLU A 149 -7.23 10.86 -7.04
C GLU A 149 -6.67 10.56 -5.64
N THR A 150 -5.88 9.48 -5.52
CA THR A 150 -5.39 8.96 -4.23
C THR A 150 -3.88 9.11 -4.04
N VAL A 151 -3.15 9.32 -5.14
CA VAL A 151 -1.69 9.48 -5.10
C VAL A 151 -1.31 10.75 -4.33
N GLY A 152 -0.20 10.69 -3.61
CA GLY A 152 0.28 11.78 -2.79
C GLY A 152 -0.53 11.98 -1.51
N VAL A 153 -0.34 13.12 -0.87
CA VAL A 153 -0.84 13.40 0.48
C VAL A 153 -1.43 14.81 0.58
N ASP A 154 -2.50 14.92 1.35
CA ASP A 154 -3.23 16.18 1.57
C ASP A 154 -2.41 17.18 2.38
N MET A 155 -2.16 18.34 1.78
CA MET A 155 -1.48 19.50 2.37
C MET A 155 -2.46 20.64 2.69
N SER A 156 -3.74 20.33 2.90
CA SER A 156 -4.76 21.30 3.32
C SER A 156 -4.26 22.09 4.53
N GLY A 157 -4.54 23.38 4.56
CA GLY A 157 -3.98 24.34 5.52
C GLY A 157 -2.83 25.15 4.95
N ALA A 158 -2.07 24.63 3.98
CA ALA A 158 -1.00 25.37 3.33
C ALA A 158 -1.51 26.65 2.63
N GLU A 159 -2.75 26.66 2.16
CA GLU A 159 -3.39 27.83 1.55
C GLU A 159 -3.65 28.99 2.53
N ARG A 160 -3.53 28.76 3.83
CA ARG A 160 -3.75 29.76 4.89
C ARG A 160 -2.47 30.46 5.32
N LEU A 161 -1.33 29.86 5.01
CA LEU A 161 -0.03 30.44 5.33
C LEU A 161 0.28 31.59 4.36
N PRO A 162 0.98 32.65 4.82
CA PRO A 162 1.27 33.81 3.98
C PRO A 162 2.27 33.48 2.87
N ASP A 163 2.23 34.29 1.81
CA ASP A 163 3.23 34.26 0.74
C ASP A 163 4.66 34.37 1.30
N GLY A 164 5.58 33.61 0.70
CA GLY A 164 6.97 33.52 1.15
C GLY A 164 7.20 32.53 2.30
N THR A 165 6.20 31.72 2.65
CA THR A 165 6.42 30.52 3.47
C THR A 165 7.32 29.55 2.72
N GLU A 166 8.40 29.11 3.38
CA GLU A 166 9.35 28.14 2.83
C GLU A 166 9.13 26.78 3.47
N TYR A 167 9.31 25.73 2.68
CA TYR A 167 9.21 24.34 3.10
C TYR A 167 10.48 23.59 2.72
N ARG A 168 11.07 22.88 3.67
CA ARG A 168 12.26 22.06 3.41
C ARG A 168 12.09 20.66 3.95
N ILE A 169 12.58 19.66 3.22
CA ILE A 169 12.71 18.28 3.72
C ILE A 169 14.18 17.95 3.75
N ASN A 170 14.72 17.70 4.95
CA ASN A 170 16.13 17.40 5.16
C ASN A 170 17.09 18.42 4.48
N GLY A 171 16.69 19.69 4.45
CA GLY A 171 17.45 20.79 3.84
C GLY A 171 17.21 21.04 2.34
N VAL A 172 16.49 20.15 1.65
CA VAL A 172 16.06 20.33 0.25
C VAL A 172 14.83 21.23 0.22
N ASP A 173 14.84 22.28 -0.61
CA ASP A 173 13.69 23.17 -0.78
C ASP A 173 12.59 22.49 -1.60
N VAL A 174 11.42 22.30 -1.00
CA VAL A 174 10.24 21.67 -1.63
C VAL A 174 9.06 22.65 -1.71
N THR A 175 9.34 23.94 -1.53
CA THR A 175 8.32 25.00 -1.52
C THR A 175 7.50 25.00 -2.80
N ALA A 176 8.15 24.83 -3.95
CA ALA A 176 7.49 24.82 -5.25
C ALA A 176 6.46 23.68 -5.36
N ALA A 177 6.78 22.48 -4.87
CA ALA A 177 5.87 21.34 -4.89
C ALA A 177 4.60 21.59 -4.05
N ILE A 178 4.75 22.13 -2.83
CA ILE A 178 3.62 22.42 -1.95
C ILE A 178 2.78 23.57 -2.51
N VAL A 179 3.41 24.63 -3.04
CA VAL A 179 2.68 25.74 -3.68
C VAL A 179 1.91 25.27 -4.91
N ALA A 180 2.51 24.40 -5.74
CA ALA A 180 1.84 23.87 -6.92
C ALA A 180 0.64 22.99 -6.55
N ALA A 181 0.76 22.15 -5.51
CA ALA A 181 -0.37 21.37 -4.98
C ALA A 181 -1.53 22.26 -4.53
N VAL A 182 -1.25 23.37 -3.85
CA VAL A 182 -2.27 24.36 -3.45
C VAL A 182 -2.93 25.00 -4.66
N GLN A 183 -2.15 25.39 -5.68
CA GLN A 183 -2.68 26.05 -6.87
C GLN A 183 -3.50 25.11 -7.77
N ASN A 184 -3.19 23.82 -7.76
CA ASN A 184 -3.80 22.81 -8.63
C ASN A 184 -4.75 21.85 -7.90
N ALA A 185 -5.27 22.22 -6.71
CA ALA A 185 -6.16 21.37 -5.92
C ALA A 185 -7.39 20.83 -6.68
N SER A 186 -7.83 21.51 -7.74
CA SER A 186 -8.93 21.04 -8.61
C SER A 186 -8.59 19.78 -9.42
N ALA A 187 -7.30 19.56 -9.73
CA ALA A 187 -6.82 18.35 -10.40
C ALA A 187 -6.88 17.11 -9.48
N THR A 188 -6.96 17.33 -8.17
CA THR A 188 -6.87 16.31 -7.12
C THR A 188 -8.15 16.25 -6.28
N GLY A 189 -9.31 16.45 -6.91
CA GLY A 189 -10.62 16.32 -6.25
C GLY A 189 -10.97 17.45 -5.27
N GLY A 190 -10.22 18.56 -5.29
CA GLY A 190 -10.44 19.75 -4.47
C GLY A 190 -9.55 19.86 -3.23
N ALA A 191 -8.73 18.84 -2.93
CA ALA A 191 -7.74 18.88 -1.86
C ALA A 191 -6.34 19.13 -2.44
N PRO A 192 -5.50 19.99 -1.86
CA PRO A 192 -4.15 20.23 -2.35
C PRO A 192 -3.25 19.03 -2.04
N ARG A 193 -3.04 18.14 -3.00
CA ARG A 193 -2.22 16.94 -2.80
C ARG A 193 -0.82 17.12 -3.38
N VAL A 194 0.20 16.85 -2.58
CA VAL A 194 1.60 16.77 -3.06
C VAL A 194 1.92 15.31 -3.36
N LEU A 195 2.48 15.04 -4.53
CA LEU A 195 2.88 13.70 -4.95
C LEU A 195 4.05 13.20 -4.09
N ALA A 196 3.87 12.05 -3.46
CA ALA A 196 4.86 11.43 -2.59
C ALA A 196 4.62 9.92 -2.52
N PHE A 197 5.70 9.15 -2.38
CA PHE A 197 5.62 7.74 -2.01
C PHE A 197 5.47 7.59 -0.50
N GLY A 198 5.21 6.37 -0.03
CA GLY A 198 5.09 6.07 1.39
C GLY A 198 6.34 6.43 2.18
N GLY A 199 6.16 6.86 3.43
CA GLY A 199 7.24 7.25 4.31
C GLY A 199 6.89 8.42 5.23
N SER A 200 7.83 8.76 6.11
CA SER A 200 7.69 9.84 7.10
C SER A 200 8.64 10.99 6.75
N TYR A 201 8.06 12.11 6.33
CA TYR A 201 8.81 13.27 5.81
C TYR A 201 8.85 14.39 6.86
N PRO A 202 10.01 14.71 7.45
CA PRO A 202 10.14 15.89 8.29
C PRO A 202 10.18 17.15 7.43
N ILE A 203 9.09 17.92 7.44
CA ILE A 203 8.97 19.19 6.73
C ILE A 203 9.27 20.33 7.69
N ASP A 204 10.41 20.98 7.51
CA ASP A 204 10.70 22.25 8.15
C ASP A 204 9.86 23.35 7.47
N VAL A 205 9.00 23.99 8.25
CA VAL A 205 8.12 25.07 7.79
C VAL A 205 8.62 26.39 8.37
N VAL A 206 8.94 27.34 7.49
CA VAL A 206 9.38 28.68 7.87
C VAL A 206 8.36 29.70 7.38
N VAL A 207 7.53 30.20 8.29
CA VAL A 207 6.52 31.22 8.02
C VAL A 207 7.10 32.61 8.32
N PRO A 208 7.15 33.54 7.35
CA PRO A 208 7.72 34.86 7.56
C PRO A 208 6.77 35.79 8.34
N GLY A 209 7.31 36.85 8.93
CA GLY A 209 6.55 37.96 9.52
C GLY A 209 6.58 38.02 11.05
N GLY A 210 5.87 39.02 11.61
CA GLY A 210 5.84 39.26 13.05
C GLY A 210 5.12 38.18 13.87
N ASP A 211 4.14 37.54 13.24
CA ASP A 211 3.42 36.36 13.75
C ASP A 211 3.92 35.06 13.09
N GLY A 212 5.08 35.12 12.41
CA GLY A 212 5.70 33.98 11.76
C GLY A 212 6.27 32.98 12.75
N PHE A 213 6.56 31.78 12.27
CA PHE A 213 7.15 30.70 13.06
C PHE A 213 8.13 29.86 12.25
N THR A 214 8.92 29.07 12.97
CA THR A 214 9.75 28.01 12.39
C THR A 214 9.51 26.77 13.23
N ASP A 215 8.97 25.73 12.61
CA ASP A 215 8.69 24.46 13.26
C ASP A 215 8.72 23.33 12.22
N THR A 216 8.81 22.09 12.70
CA THR A 216 8.88 20.90 11.83
C THR A 216 7.57 20.13 11.93
N PHE A 217 6.92 19.94 10.79
CA PHE A 217 5.76 19.05 10.65
C PHE A 217 6.21 17.69 10.14
N LEU A 218 5.78 16.61 10.79
CA LEU A 218 6.02 15.26 10.30
C LEU A 218 4.87 14.85 9.38
N LEU A 219 5.14 14.86 8.07
CA LEU A 219 4.18 14.43 7.05
C LEU A 219 4.26 12.91 6.89
N GLU A 220 3.22 12.21 7.34
CA GLU A 220 3.10 10.76 7.21
C GLU A 220 2.35 10.38 5.93
N VAL A 221 3.00 9.58 5.07
CA VAL A 221 2.39 9.00 3.87
C VAL A 221 2.14 7.51 4.13
N PRO A 222 0.89 7.11 4.46
CA PRO A 222 0.61 5.83 5.13
C PRO A 222 0.52 4.60 4.21
N THR A 223 0.49 4.79 2.89
CA THR A 223 0.52 3.71 1.90
C THR A 223 1.72 3.90 0.97
N PHE A 224 2.02 2.91 0.12
CA PHE A 224 3.17 3.01 -0.77
C PHE A 224 3.12 4.21 -1.74
N VAL A 225 1.94 4.78 -2.01
CA VAL A 225 1.73 5.84 -3.02
C VAL A 225 0.95 7.06 -2.54
N GLY A 226 0.66 7.16 -1.25
CA GLY A 226 -0.16 8.27 -0.76
C GLY A 226 -1.15 7.88 0.33
N GLY A 227 -2.26 8.60 0.34
CA GLY A 227 -3.34 8.43 1.29
C GLY A 227 -3.30 9.44 2.42
N ASP A 228 -4.45 9.66 3.04
CA ASP A 228 -4.58 10.62 4.12
C ASP A 228 -4.17 9.94 5.42
N SER A 229 -3.21 10.54 6.14
CA SER A 229 -2.81 10.04 7.46
C SER A 229 -4.03 10.01 8.40
N ALA A 230 -4.11 9.00 9.26
CA ALA A 230 -5.17 8.91 10.27
C ALA A 230 -4.96 9.88 11.45
N GLY A 231 -3.82 10.56 11.50
CA GLY A 231 -3.41 11.47 12.56
C GLY A 231 -3.82 12.93 12.31
N GLU A 232 -3.19 13.84 13.07
CA GLU A 232 -3.35 15.29 12.86
C GLU A 232 -2.67 15.68 11.54
N GLY A 233 -3.44 16.22 10.61
CA GLY A 233 -2.96 16.60 9.29
C GLY A 233 -2.26 17.96 9.28
N PHE A 234 -1.77 18.39 8.12
CA PHE A 234 -1.12 19.68 7.98
C PHE A 234 -2.03 20.86 8.41
N ALA A 235 -3.34 20.74 8.18
CA ALA A 235 -4.32 21.73 8.63
C ALA A 235 -4.44 21.87 10.15
N ASP A 236 -4.12 20.80 10.90
CA ASP A 236 -4.08 20.84 12.37
C ASP A 236 -2.81 21.53 12.84
N PHE A 237 -1.67 21.20 12.25
CA PHE A 237 -0.39 21.85 12.49
C PHE A 237 -0.49 23.38 12.28
N VAL A 238 -0.98 23.80 11.12
CA VAL A 238 -1.19 25.23 10.78
C VAL A 238 -2.06 25.94 11.82
N ARG A 239 -3.14 25.28 12.27
CA ARG A 239 -4.06 25.84 13.27
C ARG A 239 -3.44 25.99 14.65
N GLN A 240 -2.53 25.09 15.04
CA GLN A 240 -1.82 25.18 16.31
C GLN A 240 -0.93 26.45 16.38
N HIS A 241 -0.48 26.93 15.22
CA HIS A 241 0.26 28.19 15.09
C HIS A 241 -0.62 29.42 14.79
N GLY A 242 -1.95 29.26 14.77
CA GLY A 242 -2.90 30.37 14.69
C GLY A 242 -3.35 30.77 13.28
N PHE A 243 -3.17 29.91 12.28
CA PHE A 243 -3.58 30.12 10.88
C PHE A 243 -4.76 29.24 10.45
#